data_AF-A0A9E4BBN5-F1
#
_entry.id   AF-A0A9E4BBN5-F1
#
_cell.length_a   1.000
_cell.length_b   1.000
_cell.length_c   1.000
_cell.angle_alpha   90.00
_cell.angle_beta   90.00
_cell.angle_gamma   90.00
#
_symmetry.space_group_name_H-M   'P 1'
#
loop_
_entity.id
_entity.type
_entity.pdbx_description
1 polymer ?
#
loop_
_entity_poly.entity_id
_entity_poly.type
_entity_poly.pdbx_seq_one_letter_code
_entity_poly.pdbx_strand_id
1 'polypeptide(L)'
;MKKRGFNEPFKAFIQASGYDTYVADGESGPPPPNFFDMVKRGWIDIVQHDFRARGLTWWKATADMIAPWGAQCAPHCWGSIIERYAHAHFAASIPNFCLLETAPADTQ
;
A
#
# COMPACT_ATOMS: atom_id res chain seq x y z
N MET A 1 11.32 -27.46 -1.04
CA MET A 1 10.21 -26.47 -1.01
C MET A 1 10.83 -25.08 -0.89
N LYS A 2 10.57 -24.16 -1.83
CA LYS A 2 10.93 -22.74 -1.61
C LYS A 2 10.20 -22.29 -0.34
N LYS A 3 10.92 -21.75 0.65
CA LYS A 3 10.30 -21.20 1.85
C LYS A 3 9.24 -20.19 1.41
N ARG A 4 7.98 -20.46 1.76
CA ARG A 4 6.88 -19.51 1.55
C ARG A 4 7.24 -18.25 2.33
N GLY A 5 7.22 -17.09 1.68
CA GLY A 5 7.53 -15.81 2.33
C GLY A 5 6.54 -15.54 3.47
N PHE A 6 6.92 -14.74 4.48
CA PHE A 6 6.13 -14.52 5.70
C PHE A 6 4.66 -14.13 5.46
N ASN A 7 4.38 -13.35 4.41
CA ASN A 7 3.02 -12.86 4.12
C ASN A 7 2.03 -13.98 3.77
N GLU A 8 2.47 -15.10 3.15
CA GLU A 8 1.57 -16.21 2.81
C GLU A 8 0.98 -16.90 4.06
N PRO A 9 1.78 -17.48 4.98
CA PRO A 9 1.24 -18.10 6.18
C PRO A 9 0.56 -17.08 7.10
N PHE A 10 1.00 -15.82 7.12
CA PHE A 10 0.33 -14.77 7.89
C PHE A 10 -1.08 -14.47 7.38
N LYS A 11 -1.24 -14.30 6.06
CA LYS A 11 -2.57 -14.08 5.47
C LYS A 11 -3.48 -15.31 5.66
N ALA A 12 -2.94 -16.52 5.52
CA ALA A 12 -3.68 -17.75 5.77
C ALA A 12 -4.17 -17.82 7.24
N PHE A 13 -3.34 -17.39 8.19
CA PHE A 13 -3.74 -17.31 9.60
C PHE A 13 -4.88 -16.31 9.83
N ILE A 14 -4.81 -15.10 9.25
CA ILE A 14 -5.89 -14.10 9.34
C ILE A 14 -7.22 -14.68 8.84
N GLN A 15 -7.19 -15.32 7.66
CA GLN A 15 -8.38 -15.91 7.05
C GLN A 15 -8.94 -17.08 7.87
N ALA A 16 -8.09 -18.00 8.32
CA ALA A 16 -8.50 -19.14 9.13
C ALA A 16 -9.05 -18.73 10.50
N SER A 17 -8.61 -17.58 11.03
CA SER A 17 -9.11 -17.00 12.28
C SER A 17 -10.41 -16.22 12.11
N GLY A 18 -10.87 -15.99 10.87
CA GLY A 18 -12.08 -15.23 10.59
C GLY A 18 -11.94 -13.72 10.84
N TYR A 19 -10.72 -13.18 10.82
CA TYR A 19 -10.50 -11.74 11.01
C TYR A 19 -10.77 -10.95 9.73
N ASP A 20 -11.49 -9.83 9.87
CA ASP A 20 -11.70 -8.84 8.81
C ASP A 20 -10.58 -7.79 8.81
N THR A 21 -9.34 -8.26 8.71
CA THR A 21 -8.13 -7.43 8.81
C THR A 21 -7.33 -7.47 7.52
N TYR A 22 -7.01 -6.29 6.99
CA TYR A 22 -6.09 -6.14 5.85
C TYR A 22 -4.63 -6.25 6.27
N VAL A 23 -3.79 -6.73 5.35
CA VAL A 23 -2.33 -6.71 5.42
C VAL A 23 -1.82 -5.57 4.55
N ALA A 24 -1.14 -4.61 5.16
CA ALA A 24 -0.57 -3.45 4.49
C ALA A 24 0.96 -3.51 4.51
N ASP A 25 1.62 -3.16 3.40
CA ASP A 25 3.09 -3.23 3.27
C ASP A 25 3.60 -2.31 2.15
N GLY A 26 4.91 -2.04 2.13
CA GLY A 26 5.62 -1.40 1.02
C GLY A 26 6.34 -0.09 1.34
N GLU A 27 6.24 0.42 2.57
CA GLU A 27 6.90 1.68 3.01
C GLU A 27 8.44 1.56 2.96
N SER A 28 8.97 0.51 3.58
CA SER A 28 10.38 0.43 3.93
C SER A 28 11.25 -0.21 2.83
N GLY A 29 12.30 0.52 2.43
CA GLY A 29 13.38 0.04 1.55
C GLY A 29 12.96 -0.18 0.08
N PRO A 30 13.90 -0.56 -0.82
CA PRO A 30 13.49 -1.07 -2.11
C PRO A 30 12.67 -2.34 -1.85
N PRO A 31 11.42 -2.41 -2.33
CA PRO A 31 10.60 -3.59 -2.11
C PRO A 31 11.28 -4.82 -2.69
N PRO A 32 11.06 -6.01 -2.10
CA PRO A 32 11.61 -7.22 -2.67
C PRO A 32 11.09 -7.38 -4.11
N PRO A 33 11.86 -7.99 -5.04
CA PRO A 33 11.49 -8.08 -6.45
C PRO A 33 10.11 -8.72 -6.71
N ASN A 34 9.62 -9.54 -5.77
CA ASN A 34 8.34 -10.24 -5.83
C ASN A 34 7.21 -9.50 -5.09
N PHE A 35 7.37 -8.23 -4.71
CA PHE A 35 6.35 -7.48 -3.97
C PHE A 35 4.98 -7.52 -4.65
N PHE A 36 4.91 -7.16 -5.93
CA PHE A 36 3.64 -7.19 -6.67
C PHE A 36 3.13 -8.61 -6.95
N ASP A 37 3.98 -9.64 -6.93
CA ASP A 37 3.51 -11.03 -6.94
C ASP A 37 2.76 -11.35 -5.64
N MET A 38 3.18 -10.81 -4.50
CA MET A 38 2.49 -10.98 -3.22
C MET A 38 1.16 -10.23 -3.20
N VAL A 39 1.11 -9.00 -3.74
CA VAL A 39 -0.14 -8.23 -3.90
C VAL A 39 -1.13 -8.99 -4.80
N LYS A 40 -0.67 -9.46 -5.97
CA LYS A 40 -1.49 -10.23 -6.92
C LYS A 40 -2.04 -11.53 -6.32
N ARG A 41 -1.31 -12.14 -5.38
CA ARG A 41 -1.73 -13.35 -4.65
C ARG A 41 -2.66 -13.06 -3.46
N GLY A 42 -2.92 -11.78 -3.16
CA GLY A 42 -3.73 -11.36 -2.02
C GLY A 42 -3.04 -11.53 -0.67
N TRP A 43 -1.71 -11.61 -0.64
CA TRP A 43 -0.93 -11.69 0.61
C TRP A 43 -0.65 -10.32 1.21
N ILE A 44 -0.76 -9.27 0.38
CA ILE A 44 -0.74 -7.86 0.76
C ILE A 44 -1.98 -7.25 0.11
N ASP A 45 -2.87 -6.68 0.91
CA ASP A 45 -4.12 -6.07 0.45
C ASP A 45 -3.97 -4.57 0.18
N ILE A 46 -3.08 -3.90 0.92
CA ILE A 46 -2.88 -2.44 0.85
C ILE A 46 -1.41 -2.14 0.53
N VAL A 47 -1.17 -1.45 -0.58
CA VAL A 47 0.16 -1.01 -1.02
C VAL A 47 0.48 0.36 -0.42
N GLN A 48 1.67 0.49 0.20
CA GLN A 48 2.07 1.68 0.97
C GLN A 48 3.45 2.24 0.59
N HIS A 49 3.85 2.18 -0.67
CA HIS A 49 5.11 2.82 -1.06
C HIS A 49 5.16 4.31 -0.70
N ASP A 50 6.35 4.83 -0.48
CA ASP A 50 6.52 6.25 -0.19
C ASP A 50 6.08 7.11 -1.40
N PHE A 51 5.14 8.01 -1.18
CA PHE A 51 4.58 8.83 -2.25
C PHE A 51 5.58 9.84 -2.78
N ARG A 52 6.39 10.42 -1.91
CA ARG A 52 7.46 11.36 -2.30
C ARG A 52 8.52 10.67 -3.17
N ALA A 53 8.87 9.44 -2.85
CA ALA A 53 9.87 8.66 -3.59
C ALA A 53 9.38 8.16 -4.95
N ARG A 54 8.09 7.82 -5.07
CA ARG A 54 7.50 7.27 -6.29
C ARG A 54 6.85 8.31 -7.21
N GLY A 55 6.19 9.31 -6.62
CA GLY A 55 5.44 10.35 -7.32
C GLY A 55 4.09 9.89 -7.89
N LEU A 56 3.30 10.87 -8.31
CA LEU A 56 1.91 10.69 -8.75
C LEU A 56 1.78 9.77 -9.98
N THR A 57 2.64 9.94 -10.99
CA THR A 57 2.56 9.15 -12.23
C THR A 57 2.75 7.66 -11.97
N TRP A 58 3.74 7.31 -11.13
CA TRP A 58 3.99 5.94 -10.73
C TRP A 58 2.78 5.38 -9.97
N TRP A 59 2.27 6.15 -9.00
CA TRP A 59 1.11 5.77 -8.20
C TRP A 59 -0.16 5.55 -9.01
N LYS A 60 -0.40 6.35 -10.05
CA LYS A 60 -1.54 6.16 -10.95
C LYS A 60 -1.43 4.86 -11.73
N ALA A 61 -0.25 4.57 -12.29
CA ALA A 61 0.01 3.31 -12.98
C ALA A 61 -0.11 2.11 -12.04
N THR A 62 0.39 2.22 -10.81
CA THR A 62 0.28 1.17 -9.79
C THR A 62 -1.17 0.95 -9.38
N ALA A 63 -1.96 2.00 -9.15
CA ALA A 63 -3.37 1.88 -8.80
C ALA A 63 -4.16 1.11 -9.87
N ASP A 64 -3.95 1.45 -11.15
CA ASP A 64 -4.60 0.77 -12.27
C ASP A 64 -4.13 -0.70 -12.40
N MET A 65 -2.85 -0.98 -12.12
CA MET A 65 -2.29 -2.34 -12.14
C MET A 65 -2.89 -3.24 -11.05
N ILE A 66 -3.04 -2.73 -9.82
CA ILE A 66 -3.43 -3.56 -8.67
C ILE A 66 -4.96 -3.64 -8.47
N ALA A 67 -5.73 -2.72 -9.05
CA ALA A 67 -7.19 -2.69 -8.90
C ALA A 67 -7.88 -4.01 -9.30
N PRO A 68 -7.52 -4.68 -10.43
CA PRO A 68 -8.11 -5.98 -10.78
C PRO A 68 -7.78 -7.11 -9.80
N TRP A 69 -6.80 -6.94 -8.92
CA TRP A 69 -6.42 -7.92 -7.89
C TRP A 69 -7.17 -7.70 -6.58
N GLY A 70 -8.04 -6.68 -6.51
CA GLY A 70 -8.77 -6.31 -5.30
C GLY A 70 -7.94 -5.56 -4.26
N ALA A 71 -6.71 -5.16 -4.61
CA ALA A 71 -5.81 -4.43 -3.71
C ALA A 71 -6.04 -2.91 -3.77
N GLN A 72 -5.68 -2.23 -2.68
CA GLN A 72 -5.89 -0.80 -2.49
C GLN A 72 -4.58 -0.04 -2.33
N CYS A 73 -4.64 1.28 -2.54
CA CYS A 73 -3.53 2.20 -2.35
C CYS A 73 -3.71 3.00 -1.05
N ALA A 74 -2.72 2.96 -0.17
CA ALA A 74 -2.58 3.88 0.97
C ALA A 74 -1.12 4.35 1.04
N PRO A 75 -0.71 5.30 0.18
CA PRO A 75 0.69 5.71 0.09
C PRO A 75 1.20 6.21 1.45
N HIS A 76 2.45 5.87 1.77
CA HIS A 76 3.11 6.40 2.94
C HIS A 76 3.38 7.91 2.77
N CYS A 77 3.11 8.68 3.82
CA CYS A 77 3.31 10.12 3.93
C CYS A 77 3.65 10.51 5.38
N TRP A 78 4.93 10.49 5.69
CA TRP A 78 5.47 11.02 6.94
C TRP A 78 6.64 11.97 6.66
N GLY A 79 6.59 13.17 7.26
CA GLY A 79 7.71 14.13 7.24
C GLY A 79 7.46 15.45 6.49
N SER A 80 6.29 15.66 5.88
CA SER A 80 5.93 16.96 5.29
C SER A 80 4.42 17.21 5.25
N ILE A 81 3.99 18.41 5.68
CA ILE A 81 2.60 18.85 5.54
C ILE A 81 2.17 19.04 4.07
N ILE A 82 3.12 19.25 3.16
CA ILE A 82 2.85 19.45 1.73
C ILE A 82 2.41 18.15 1.07
N GLU A 83 2.93 17.00 1.51
CA GLU A 83 2.63 15.68 0.94
C GLU A 83 1.14 15.32 1.06
N ARG A 84 0.48 15.79 2.12
CA ARG A 84 -0.98 15.66 2.33
C ARG A 84 -1.80 16.15 1.15
N TYR A 85 -1.42 17.26 0.51
CA TYR A 85 -2.20 17.81 -0.60
C TYR A 85 -2.06 16.98 -1.87
N ALA A 86 -0.84 16.51 -2.16
CA ALA A 86 -0.60 15.63 -3.31
C ALA A 86 -1.36 14.31 -3.16
N HIS A 87 -1.46 13.78 -1.93
CA HIS A 87 -2.27 12.60 -1.62
C HIS A 87 -3.75 12.84 -1.85
N ALA A 88 -4.30 13.99 -1.47
CA ALA A 88 -5.71 14.29 -1.67
C ALA A 88 -6.07 14.30 -3.17
N HIS A 89 -5.22 14.87 -4.01
CA HIS A 89 -5.38 14.82 -5.46
C HIS A 89 -5.28 13.40 -6.01
N PHE A 90 -4.34 12.59 -5.50
CA PHE A 90 -4.23 11.19 -5.89
C PHE A 90 -5.48 10.39 -5.49
N ALA A 91 -5.97 10.56 -4.26
CA ALA A 91 -7.18 9.92 -3.75
C ALA A 91 -8.40 10.20 -4.64
N ALA A 92 -8.55 11.44 -5.10
CA ALA A 92 -9.61 11.82 -6.03
C ALA A 92 -9.44 11.24 -7.45
N SER A 93 -8.27 10.69 -7.80
CA SER A 93 -7.93 10.23 -9.16
C SER A 93 -8.05 8.71 -9.38
N ILE A 94 -8.32 7.95 -8.32
CA ILE A 94 -8.40 6.48 -8.38
C ILE A 94 -9.60 5.94 -7.60
N PRO A 95 -10.20 4.81 -8.01
CA PRO A 95 -11.33 4.21 -7.30
C PRO A 95 -10.91 3.32 -6.10
N ASN A 96 -9.64 2.88 -6.06
CA ASN A 96 -9.12 1.94 -5.06
C ASN A 96 -8.17 2.63 -4.05
N PHE A 97 -8.45 3.88 -3.70
CA PHE A 97 -7.77 4.56 -2.61
C PHE A 97 -8.35 4.08 -1.26
N CYS A 98 -7.49 3.63 -0.35
CA CYS A 98 -7.91 3.11 0.96
C CYS A 98 -8.01 4.23 1.99
N LEU A 99 -6.87 4.88 2.25
CA LEU A 99 -6.74 5.85 3.33
C LEU A 99 -5.58 6.81 3.05
N LEU A 100 -5.75 8.06 3.50
CA LEU A 100 -4.74 9.09 3.43
C LEU A 100 -4.01 9.16 4.77
N GLU A 101 -2.71 8.86 4.76
CA GLU A 101 -1.84 9.15 5.89
C GLU A 101 -1.53 10.66 5.97
N THR A 102 -1.63 11.25 7.16
CA THR A 102 -1.28 12.66 7.40
C THR A 102 -0.27 12.79 8.52
N ALA A 103 0.86 13.44 8.24
CA ALA A 103 1.73 13.95 9.30
C ALA A 103 0.98 15.00 10.15
N PRO A 104 1.29 15.13 11.46
CA PRO A 104 0.76 16.20 12.30
C PRO A 104 1.02 17.58 11.68
N ALA A 105 0.04 18.47 11.78
CA ALA A 105 0.15 19.84 11.26
C ALA A 105 0.82 20.81 12.24
N ASP A 106 1.05 20.36 13.48
CA ASP A 106 1.62 21.19 14.54
C ASP A 106 3.14 21.12 14.52
N THR A 107 3.79 22.28 14.46
CA THR A 107 5.23 22.39 14.73
C THR A 107 5.42 22.52 16.24
N GLN A 108 5.87 21.45 16.91
CA GLN A 108 6.42 21.59 18.26
C GLN A 108 7.78 22.31 18.21
#